data_AF-A0A967MZX2-F1
#
_entry.id   AF-A0A967MZX2-F1
#
_cell.length_a   1.000
_cell.length_b   1.000
_cell.length_c   1.000
_cell.angle_alpha   90.00
_cell.angle_beta   90.00
_cell.angle_gamma   90.00
#
_symmetry.space_group_name_H-M   'P 1'
#
loop_
_entity.id
_entity.type
_entity.pdbx_description
1 polymer ?
#
loop_
_entity_poly.entity_id
_entity_poly.type
_entity_poly.pdbx_seq_one_letter_code
_entity_poly.pdbx_strand_id
1 'polypeptide(L)'
;PAGSIGWRISQESFMNDVTWLNNLQVRAGYGIMGNQINVAPDNAYTLFGGNQFSTFYPITGGPGIWQGFSQTRVGNPDARWEEAHNMN
;
A
#
# COMPACT_ATOMS: atom_id res chain seq x y z
N PRO A 1 -2.11 -13.03 -0.27
CA PRO A 1 -2.11 -14.52 -0.30
C PRO A 1 -0.70 -15.02 -0.56
N ALA A 2 -0.30 -16.15 0.02
CA ALA A 2 1.04 -16.68 -0.17
C ALA A 2 1.04 -18.21 -0.20
N GLY A 3 1.98 -18.79 -0.94
CA GLY A 3 2.22 -20.21 -1.03
C GLY A 3 3.68 -20.49 -1.34
N SER A 4 4.19 -21.61 -0.84
CA SER A 4 5.55 -22.05 -1.12
C SER A 4 5.61 -23.56 -1.27
N ILE A 5 6.55 -24.01 -2.10
CA ILE A 5 6.88 -25.41 -2.29
C ILE A 5 8.37 -25.60 -2.00
N GLY A 6 8.67 -26.70 -1.31
CA GLY A 6 10.03 -27.13 -1.07
C GLY A 6 10.19 -28.57 -1.49
N TRP A 7 11.21 -28.86 -2.29
CA TRP A 7 11.55 -30.21 -2.71
C TRP A 7 12.95 -30.57 -2.24
N ARG A 8 13.06 -31.62 -1.44
CA ARG A 8 14.33 -32.13 -0.94
C ARG A 8 14.81 -33.28 -1.83
N ILE A 9 15.54 -32.90 -2.86
CA ILE A 9 16.09 -33.81 -3.88
C ILE A 9 17.05 -34.82 -3.25
N SER A 10 17.79 -34.44 -2.20
CA SER A 10 18.71 -35.35 -1.50
C SER A 10 18.06 -36.57 -0.83
N GLN A 11 16.72 -36.61 -0.69
CA GLN A 11 16.01 -37.77 -0.14
C GLN A 11 15.51 -38.74 -1.21
N GLU A 12 15.70 -38.42 -2.49
CA GLU A 12 15.26 -39.26 -3.58
C GLU A 12 16.24 -40.42 -3.82
N SER A 13 15.72 -41.57 -4.25
CA SER A 13 16.49 -42.80 -4.41
C SER A 13 17.65 -42.67 -5.41
N PHE A 14 17.54 -41.78 -6.39
CA PHE A 14 18.58 -41.53 -7.39
C PHE A 14 19.78 -40.73 -6.85
N MET A 15 19.67 -40.11 -5.67
CA MET A 15 20.76 -39.36 -5.05
C MET A 15 21.62 -40.21 -4.10
N ASN A 16 21.26 -41.47 -3.86
CA ASN A 16 21.94 -42.33 -2.89
C ASN A 16 23.42 -42.60 -3.20
N ASP A 17 23.79 -42.62 -4.49
CA ASP A 17 25.16 -42.90 -4.93
C ASP A 17 26.05 -41.65 -4.97
N VAL A 18 25.49 -40.46 -4.68
CA VAL A 18 26.21 -39.18 -4.72
C VAL A 18 26.85 -38.90 -3.35
N THR A 19 28.13 -39.22 -3.21
CA THR A 19 28.85 -39.11 -1.92
C THR A 19 29.50 -37.74 -1.66
N TRP A 20 29.67 -36.90 -2.69
CA TRP A 20 30.26 -35.56 -2.55
C TRP A 20 29.25 -34.48 -2.13
N LEU A 21 27.95 -34.77 -2.23
CA LEU A 21 26.87 -33.82 -1.95
C LEU A 21 26.01 -34.30 -0.77
N ASN A 22 26.09 -33.58 0.35
CA ASN A 22 25.41 -33.99 1.58
C ASN A 22 23.92 -33.63 1.62
N ASN A 23 23.51 -32.53 1.01
CA ASN A 23 22.12 -32.08 1.03
C ASN A 23 21.81 -31.14 -0.14
N LEU A 24 20.69 -31.42 -0.83
CA LEU A 24 20.17 -30.59 -1.90
C LEU A 24 18.68 -30.38 -1.68
N GLN A 25 18.29 -29.12 -1.53
CA GLN A 25 16.90 -28.72 -1.43
C GLN A 25 16.67 -27.53 -2.35
N VAL A 26 15.59 -27.59 -3.13
CA VAL A 26 15.08 -26.47 -3.90
C VAL A 26 13.81 -25.96 -3.24
N ARG A 27 13.66 -24.64 -3.20
CA ARG A 27 12.47 -23.97 -2.68
C ARG A 27 12.04 -22.93 -3.68
N ALA A 28 10.74 -22.78 -3.83
CA ALA A 28 10.13 -21.71 -4.57
C ALA A 28 8.94 -21.17 -3.77
N GLY A 29 8.78 -19.86 -3.72
CA GLY A 29 7.74 -19.19 -2.96
C GLY A 29 7.17 -18.00 -3.71
N TYR A 30 5.86 -17.82 -3.60
CA TYR A 30 5.18 -16.64 -4.12
C TYR A 30 4.24 -16.06 -3.07
N GLY A 31 4.28 -14.75 -2.90
CA GLY A 31 3.45 -14.04 -1.94
C GLY A 31 3.04 -12.66 -2.41
N ILE A 32 1.79 -12.31 -2.13
CA ILE A 32 1.25 -10.95 -2.27
C ILE A 32 1.08 -10.38 -0.87
N MET A 33 1.74 -9.25 -0.61
CA MET A 33 1.70 -8.51 0.65
C MET A 33 1.14 -7.11 0.42
N GLY A 34 0.37 -6.59 1.37
CA GLY A 34 -0.08 -5.20 1.35
C GLY A 34 0.98 -4.26 1.94
N ASN A 35 1.06 -3.03 1.44
CA ASN A 35 1.79 -1.96 2.11
C ASN A 35 1.05 -1.55 3.40
N GLN A 36 1.74 -1.32 4.51
CA GLN A 36 1.13 -0.93 5.79
C GLN A 36 0.92 0.58 5.95
N ILE A 37 1.53 1.40 5.09
CA ILE A 37 1.43 2.87 5.17
C ILE A 37 0.08 3.28 4.57
N ASN A 38 -0.87 3.60 5.43
CA ASN A 38 -2.20 4.03 5.01
C ASN A 38 -2.21 5.52 4.62
N VAL A 39 -3.09 5.86 3.68
CA VAL A 39 -3.53 7.23 3.47
C VAL A 39 -4.43 7.69 4.62
N ALA A 40 -4.68 8.99 4.71
CA ALA A 40 -5.59 9.52 5.73
C ALA A 40 -7.03 8.98 5.53
N PRO A 41 -7.81 8.72 6.58
CA PRO A 41 -9.13 8.07 6.47
C PRO A 41 -10.15 8.84 5.60
N ASP A 42 -9.98 10.15 5.53
CA ASP A 42 -10.79 11.07 4.73
C ASP A 42 -10.38 11.11 3.24
N ASN A 43 -9.38 10.33 2.82
CA ASN A 43 -8.88 10.28 1.45
C ASN A 43 -9.98 9.92 0.42
N ALA A 44 -11.04 9.22 0.82
CA ALA A 44 -12.16 8.91 -0.07
C ALA A 44 -12.97 10.16 -0.48
N TYR A 45 -12.85 11.28 0.22
CA TYR A 45 -13.69 12.45 0.05
C TYR A 45 -12.91 13.68 -0.42
N THR A 46 -13.51 14.43 -1.34
CA THR A 46 -13.03 15.78 -1.66
C THR A 46 -13.49 16.73 -0.57
N LEU A 47 -12.53 17.43 0.05
CA LEU A 47 -12.80 18.28 1.20
C LEU A 47 -12.69 19.75 0.83
N PHE A 48 -13.54 20.54 1.47
CA PHE A 48 -13.54 21.99 1.40
C PHE A 48 -13.31 22.55 2.81
N GLY A 49 -12.46 23.56 2.89
CA GLY A 49 -12.05 24.16 4.14
C GLY A 49 -11.50 25.56 3.89
N GLY A 50 -10.99 26.16 4.94
CA GLY A 50 -10.55 27.54 4.85
C GLY A 50 -10.21 28.13 6.21
N ASN A 51 -9.48 29.23 6.20
CA ASN A 51 -9.25 30.03 7.38
C ASN A 51 -9.40 31.53 7.05
N GLN A 52 -9.39 32.35 8.11
CA GLN A 52 -9.55 33.81 8.03
C GLN A 52 -8.51 34.49 7.14
N PHE A 53 -7.32 33.92 6.98
CA PHE A 53 -6.23 34.52 6.22
C PHE A 53 -6.23 34.14 4.74
N SER A 54 -6.90 33.06 4.33
CA SER A 54 -6.81 32.53 2.97
C SER A 54 -8.12 32.52 2.19
N THR A 55 -9.26 32.40 2.88
CA THR A 55 -10.55 32.12 2.21
C THR A 55 -11.67 33.05 2.64
N PHE A 56 -11.48 33.79 3.74
CA PHE A 56 -12.52 34.68 4.24
C PHE A 56 -12.46 35.99 3.47
N TYR A 57 -13.62 36.53 3.12
CA TYR A 57 -13.70 37.73 2.29
C TYR A 57 -14.84 38.64 2.76
N PRO A 58 -14.69 39.98 2.66
CA PRO A 58 -15.77 40.92 2.92
C PRO A 58 -16.77 40.94 1.78
N ILE A 59 -17.60 39.90 1.66
CA ILE A 59 -18.57 39.72 0.58
C ILE A 59 -19.74 40.72 0.64
N THR A 60 -19.95 41.36 1.80
CA THR A 60 -21.02 42.35 2.02
C THR A 60 -20.56 43.80 1.91
N GLY A 61 -19.29 44.06 1.56
CA GLY A 61 -18.74 45.41 1.40
C GLY A 61 -18.50 46.19 2.70
N GLY A 62 -18.72 45.57 3.87
CA GLY A 62 -18.38 46.13 5.19
C GLY A 62 -17.04 45.62 5.75
N PRO A 63 -16.61 46.09 6.94
CA PRO A 63 -15.34 45.69 7.55
C PRO A 63 -15.32 44.25 8.09
N GLY A 64 -16.45 43.55 8.10
CA GLY A 64 -16.55 42.17 8.54
C GLY A 64 -16.04 41.18 7.49
N ILE A 65 -15.23 40.22 7.92
CA ILE A 65 -14.80 39.08 7.09
C ILE A 65 -15.71 37.88 7.34
N TRP A 66 -16.22 37.27 6.27
CA TRP A 66 -17.13 36.13 6.33
C TRP A 66 -16.43 34.85 5.94
N GLN A 67 -16.85 33.73 6.54
CA GLN A 67 -16.27 32.42 6.25
C GLN A 67 -16.48 32.05 4.78
N GLY A 68 -15.37 31.91 4.07
CA GLY A 68 -15.34 31.29 2.75
C GLY A 68 -14.69 29.92 2.83
N PHE A 69 -14.82 29.16 1.74
CA PHE A 69 -14.26 27.83 1.61
C PHE A 69 -13.56 27.71 0.26
N SER A 70 -12.44 27.02 0.24
CA SER A 70 -11.79 26.54 -0.96
C SER A 70 -11.60 25.03 -0.87
N GLN A 71 -11.39 24.38 -2.01
CA GLN A 71 -11.03 22.97 -2.00
C GLN A 71 -9.66 22.80 -1.33
N THR A 72 -9.59 21.97 -0.29
CA THR A 72 -8.36 21.72 0.47
C THR A 72 -7.75 20.36 0.15
N ARG A 73 -8.57 19.44 -0.37
CA ARG A 73 -8.13 18.11 -0.80
C ARG A 73 -9.01 17.59 -1.91
N VAL A 74 -8.39 16.98 -2.93
CA VAL A 74 -9.09 16.12 -3.90
C VAL A 74 -9.14 14.71 -3.31
N GLY A 75 -10.33 14.14 -3.17
CA GLY A 75 -10.50 12.76 -2.71
C GLY A 75 -10.31 11.75 -3.84
N ASN A 76 -9.92 10.54 -3.50
CA ASN A 76 -9.85 9.38 -4.39
C ASN A 76 -10.73 8.25 -3.83
N PRO A 77 -11.98 8.10 -4.31
CA PRO A 77 -12.88 7.05 -3.86
C PRO A 77 -12.45 5.64 -4.31
N ASP A 78 -11.59 5.55 -5.33
CA ASP A 78 -11.08 4.28 -5.87
C ASP A 78 -9.77 3.83 -5.19
N ALA A 79 -9.35 4.55 -4.14
CA ALA A 79 -8.16 4.21 -3.38
C ALA A 79 -8.31 2.80 -2.77
N ARG A 80 -7.30 1.98 -3.02
CA ARG A 80 -7.21 0.58 -2.56
C ARG A 80 -5.83 0.32 -1.96
N TRP A 81 -5.70 -0.78 -1.24
CA TRP A 81 -4.39 -1.22 -0.73
C TRP A 81 -3.41 -1.42 -1.88
N GLU A 82 -2.17 -0.96 -1.66
CA GLU A 82 -1.06 -1.25 -2.57
C GLU A 82 -0.60 -2.70 -2.37
N GLU A 83 -0.43 -3.42 -3.48
CA GLU A 83 -0.04 -4.83 -3.49
C GLU A 83 1.41 -4.97 -3.96
N ALA A 84 2.24 -5.62 -3.13
CA ALA A 84 3.60 -6.00 -3.47
C ALA A 84 3.66 -7.50 -3.76
N HIS A 85 4.20 -7.84 -4.93
CA HIS A 85 4.34 -9.21 -5.40
C HIS A 85 5.79 -9.67 -5.19
N ASN A 86 5.98 -10.70 -4.38
CA ASN A 86 7.30 -11.26 -4.08
C ASN A 86 7.41 -12.68 -4.64
N MET A 87 8.53 -12.93 -5.33
CA MET A 87 8.92 -14.23 -5.88
C MET A 87 10.28 -14.62 -5.28
N ASN A 88 10.37 -15.83 -4.72
CA ASN A 88 11.58 -16.41 -4.14
C ASN A 88 11.87 -17.77 -4.78
#